data_AF-A0A2V7I1S6-F1
#
_entry.id   AF-A0A2V7I1S6-F1
#
_cell.length_a   1.000
_cell.length_b   1.000
_cell.length_c   1.000
_cell.angle_alpha   90.00
_cell.angle_beta   90.00
_cell.angle_gamma   90.00
#
_symmetry.space_group_name_H-M   'P 1'
#
loop_
_entity.id
_entity.type
_entity.pdbx_description
1 polymer ?
#
loop_
_entity_poly.entity_id
_entity_poly.type
_entity_poly.pdbx_seq_one_letter_code
_entity_poly.pdbx_strand_id
1 'polypeptide(L)'
;MKFLCVDCDTRMEFAERAVPGDGTFAAAFRCPACGRTIALLANPMETRLVESLGVQIGGRTLDEQPLELVRSSLVGRADAFVEAEPAGEPARGSVQWSAEALDRLARVPNFVRGMVKRIYADYARERGIATITPEVMDRARSDLGLEGM
;
A
#
# COMPACT_ATOMS: atom_id res chain seq x y z
N MET A 1 -12.51 -2.79 2.07
CA MET A 1 -11.53 -3.91 2.06
C MET A 1 -11.12 -4.25 0.63
N LYS A 2 -9.90 -4.81 0.42
CA LYS A 2 -9.35 -5.21 -0.90
C LYS A 2 -9.03 -6.70 -0.86
N PHE A 3 -9.32 -7.43 -1.93
CA PHE A 3 -9.03 -8.86 -2.05
C PHE A 3 -8.15 -9.16 -3.26
N LEU A 4 -7.31 -10.20 -3.15
CA LEU A 4 -6.38 -10.66 -4.18
C LEU A 4 -6.72 -12.12 -4.52
N CYS A 5 -6.80 -12.45 -5.81
CA CYS A 5 -6.88 -13.84 -6.24
C CYS A 5 -5.48 -14.45 -6.23
N VAL A 6 -5.26 -15.48 -5.40
CA VAL A 6 -3.95 -16.11 -5.22
C VAL A 6 -3.45 -16.78 -6.50
N ASP A 7 -4.32 -17.51 -7.20
CA ASP A 7 -3.92 -18.26 -8.40
C ASP A 7 -3.58 -17.36 -9.60
N CYS A 8 -4.14 -16.14 -9.64
CA CYS A 8 -3.96 -15.21 -10.76
C CYS A 8 -3.10 -14.00 -10.41
N ASP A 9 -2.62 -13.91 -9.16
CA ASP A 9 -1.90 -12.76 -8.59
C ASP A 9 -2.51 -11.40 -8.98
N THR A 10 -3.84 -11.34 -9.04
CA THR A 10 -4.58 -10.18 -9.55
C THR A 10 -5.60 -9.72 -8.53
N ARG A 11 -5.70 -8.41 -8.35
CA ARG A 11 -6.68 -7.80 -7.46
C ARG A 11 -8.09 -8.14 -7.93
N MET A 12 -8.93 -8.60 -7.01
CA MET A 12 -10.33 -8.87 -7.29
C MET A 12 -11.11 -7.55 -7.38
N GLU A 13 -12.06 -7.53 -8.31
CA GLU A 13 -12.97 -6.42 -8.54
C GLU A 13 -14.23 -6.58 -7.70
N PHE A 14 -14.83 -5.47 -7.30
CA PHE A 14 -16.10 -5.49 -6.59
C PHE A 14 -17.21 -5.87 -7.57
N ALA A 15 -17.99 -6.90 -7.24
CA ALA A 15 -19.04 -7.41 -8.10
C ALA A 15 -20.41 -6.85 -7.68
N GLU A 16 -20.83 -7.11 -6.45
CA GLU A 16 -22.11 -6.60 -5.93
C GLU A 16 -22.08 -6.43 -4.42
N ARG A 17 -23.00 -5.59 -3.92
CA ARG A 17 -23.35 -5.46 -2.51
C ARG A 17 -24.83 -5.79 -2.38
N ALA A 18 -25.15 -6.69 -1.47
CA ALA A 18 -26.51 -6.98 -1.06
C ALA A 18 -26.67 -6.61 0.41
N VAL A 19 -27.77 -5.93 0.73
CA VAL A 19 -28.22 -5.71 2.11
C VAL A 19 -29.55 -6.46 2.21
N PRO A 20 -29.54 -7.73 2.63
CA PRO A 20 -30.77 -8.40 2.96
C PRO A 20 -31.46 -7.58 4.05
N GLY A 21 -32.79 -7.44 4.00
CA GLY A 21 -33.56 -6.57 4.91
C GLY A 21 -33.50 -6.95 6.40
N ASP A 22 -32.64 -7.89 6.79
CA ASP A 22 -32.34 -8.33 8.15
C ASP A 22 -31.19 -7.55 8.81
N GLY A 23 -30.63 -6.54 8.12
CA GLY A 23 -29.54 -5.71 8.63
C GLY A 23 -28.17 -6.37 8.54
N THR A 24 -28.05 -7.50 7.84
CA THR A 24 -26.76 -8.07 7.43
C THR A 24 -26.22 -7.35 6.19
N PHE A 25 -24.91 -7.42 6.02
CA PHE A 25 -24.25 -6.85 4.86
C PHE A 25 -23.50 -7.95 4.12
N ALA A 26 -23.77 -8.10 2.83
CA ALA A 26 -23.03 -8.98 1.94
C ALA A 26 -22.31 -8.19 0.85
N ALA A 27 -21.04 -8.49 0.61
CA ALA A 27 -20.27 -7.96 -0.51
C ALA A 27 -19.54 -9.08 -1.26
N ALA A 28 -19.74 -9.14 -2.57
CA ALA A 28 -19.06 -10.08 -3.44
C ALA A 28 -17.92 -9.42 -4.22
N PHE A 29 -16.83 -10.17 -4.40
CA PHE A 29 -15.68 -9.79 -5.19
C PHE A 29 -15.39 -10.89 -6.21
N ARG A 30 -15.07 -10.50 -7.43
CA ARG A 30 -14.78 -11.40 -8.55
C ARG A 30 -13.38 -11.18 -9.09
N CYS A 31 -12.65 -12.26 -9.37
CA CYS A 31 -11.39 -12.18 -10.10
C CYS A 31 -11.68 -11.93 -11.59
N PRO A 32 -11.11 -10.88 -12.21
CA PRO A 32 -11.34 -10.60 -13.64
C PRO A 32 -10.66 -11.64 -14.56
N ALA A 33 -9.64 -12.36 -14.10
CA ALA A 33 -8.89 -13.31 -14.92
C ALA A 33 -9.53 -14.70 -14.97
N CYS A 34 -9.92 -15.27 -13.83
CA CYS A 34 -10.43 -16.65 -13.75
C CYS A 34 -11.91 -16.76 -13.33
N GLY A 35 -12.57 -15.63 -13.04
CA GLY A 35 -13.99 -15.59 -12.67
C GLY A 35 -14.32 -16.07 -11.24
N ARG A 36 -13.33 -16.52 -10.46
CA ARG A 36 -13.56 -16.97 -9.08
C ARG A 36 -14.17 -15.84 -8.24
N THR A 37 -15.16 -16.19 -7.43
CA THR A 37 -15.93 -15.23 -6.63
C THR A 37 -15.81 -15.57 -5.14
N ILE A 38 -15.65 -14.56 -4.31
CA ILE A 38 -15.70 -14.66 -2.85
C ILE A 38 -16.75 -13.68 -2.32
N ALA A 39 -17.43 -14.03 -1.24
CA ALA A 39 -18.41 -13.18 -0.58
C ALA A 39 -18.04 -12.98 0.88
N LEU A 40 -18.07 -11.73 1.34
CA LEU A 40 -18.02 -11.36 2.74
C LEU A 40 -19.45 -11.17 3.22
N LEU A 41 -19.84 -11.86 4.29
CA LEU A 41 -21.12 -11.66 4.98
C LEU A 41 -20.81 -11.16 6.40
N ALA A 42 -21.20 -9.92 6.69
CA ALA A 42 -21.09 -9.34 8.02
C ALA A 42 -22.42 -9.46 8.75
N ASN A 43 -22.35 -9.77 10.04
CA ASN A 43 -23.55 -9.84 10.89
C ASN A 43 -24.09 -8.42 11.19
N PRO A 44 -25.30 -8.29 11.80
CA PRO A 44 -25.91 -6.98 12.04
C PRO A 44 -25.17 -6.13 13.09
N MET A 45 -24.38 -6.72 13.97
CA MET A 45 -23.56 -5.96 14.93
C MET A 45 -22.30 -5.40 14.27
N GLU A 46 -21.61 -6.22 13.46
CA GLU A 46 -20.44 -5.82 12.68
C GLU A 46 -20.80 -4.77 11.63
N THR A 47 -21.95 -4.91 10.97
CA THR A 47 -22.44 -3.95 9.97
C THR A 47 -22.61 -2.56 10.57
N ARG A 48 -23.29 -2.46 11.73
CA ARG A 48 -23.46 -1.19 12.44
C ARG A 48 -22.14 -0.57 12.90
N LEU A 49 -21.19 -1.39 13.34
CA LEU A 49 -19.87 -0.90 13.76
C LEU A 49 -19.09 -0.33 12.57
N VAL A 50 -19.05 -1.04 11.43
CA VAL A 50 -18.36 -0.59 10.21
C VAL A 50 -18.98 0.70 9.66
N GLU A 51 -20.31 0.82 9.70
CA GLU A 51 -21.02 2.06 9.34
C GLU A 51 -20.64 3.23 10.26
N SER A 52 -20.58 3.01 11.58
CA SER A 52 -20.16 4.05 12.53
C SER A 52 -18.71 4.51 12.34
N LEU A 53 -17.84 3.64 11.83
CA LEU A 53 -16.44 3.93 11.56
C LEU A 53 -16.23 4.58 10.17
N GLY A 54 -17.29 4.73 9.36
CA GLY A 54 -17.21 5.32 8.02
C GLY A 54 -16.39 4.51 7.02
N VAL A 55 -16.12 3.24 7.31
CA VAL A 55 -15.22 2.40 6.49
C VAL A 55 -15.95 1.90 5.25
N GLN A 56 -15.51 2.35 4.08
CA GLN A 56 -16.10 1.94 2.80
C GLN A 56 -15.60 0.56 2.34
N ILE A 57 -16.54 -0.38 2.15
CA ILE A 57 -16.27 -1.71 1.56
C ILE A 57 -16.70 -1.69 0.08
N GLY A 58 -15.75 -1.90 -0.84
CA GLY A 58 -16.03 -1.99 -2.29
C GLY A 58 -15.20 -1.07 -3.18
N GLY A 59 -14.55 -0.05 -2.62
CA GLY A 59 -13.49 0.71 -3.29
C GLY A 59 -13.88 1.41 -4.60
N ARG A 60 -14.53 2.57 -4.48
CA ARG A 60 -14.12 3.90 -5.01
C ARG A 60 -15.32 4.83 -4.81
N THR A 61 -15.28 5.70 -3.81
CA THR A 61 -15.59 7.11 -4.12
C THR A 61 -14.27 7.67 -4.63
N LEU A 62 -14.21 8.03 -5.91
CA LEU A 62 -13.19 8.95 -6.36
C LEU A 62 -13.47 10.29 -5.65
N ASP A 63 -12.39 10.92 -5.20
CA ASP A 63 -12.31 12.26 -4.60
C ASP A 63 -12.85 12.44 -3.18
N GLU A 64 -12.06 11.99 -2.20
CA GLU A 64 -11.70 12.93 -1.14
C GLU A 64 -10.18 13.01 -1.12
N GLN A 65 -9.66 13.92 -1.94
CA GLN A 65 -8.24 14.28 -1.84
C GLN A 65 -8.04 14.91 -0.46
N PRO A 66 -7.06 14.44 0.33
CA PRO A 66 -6.81 15.01 1.64
C PRO A 66 -6.61 16.52 1.50
N LEU A 67 -7.30 17.28 2.37
CA LEU A 67 -7.28 18.75 2.42
C LEU A 67 -8.02 19.44 1.25
N GLU A 68 -9.17 18.91 0.80
CA GLU A 68 -9.99 19.55 -0.25
C GLU A 68 -10.34 21.02 0.07
N LEU A 69 -10.65 21.32 1.33
CA LEU A 69 -10.92 22.67 1.81
C LEU A 69 -9.70 23.63 1.69
N VAL A 70 -8.48 23.08 1.69
CA VAL A 70 -7.22 23.83 1.51
C VAL A 70 -6.90 24.00 0.02
N ARG A 71 -7.34 23.07 -0.81
CA ARG A 71 -7.14 23.15 -2.27
C ARG A 71 -8.04 24.19 -2.91
N SER A 72 -9.29 24.32 -2.47
CA SER A 72 -10.20 25.36 -2.96
C SER A 72 -9.66 26.78 -2.72
N SER A 73 -8.81 26.95 -1.71
CA SER A 73 -8.11 28.21 -1.40
C SER A 73 -6.80 28.42 -2.18
N LEU A 74 -6.33 27.43 -2.96
CA LEU A 74 -5.05 27.46 -3.69
C LEU A 74 -5.18 27.41 -5.22
N VAL A 75 -6.39 27.45 -5.77
CA VAL A 75 -6.59 27.54 -7.24
C VAL A 75 -6.23 28.95 -7.71
N GLY A 76 -4.93 29.19 -7.91
CA GLY A 76 -4.39 30.49 -8.25
C GLY A 76 -2.92 30.49 -8.64
N ARG A 77 -2.46 29.53 -9.47
CA ARG A 77 -1.36 29.71 -10.44
C ARG A 77 -1.23 28.48 -11.34
N ALA A 78 -1.65 28.58 -12.60
CA ALA A 78 -1.68 27.45 -13.54
C ALA A 78 -0.33 27.14 -14.22
N ASP A 79 0.76 27.82 -13.84
CA ASP A 79 2.00 27.81 -14.65
C ASP A 79 3.26 27.42 -13.85
N ALA A 80 3.13 26.63 -12.76
CA ALA A 80 4.28 26.30 -11.89
C ALA A 80 5.05 25.02 -12.28
N PHE A 81 4.64 24.31 -13.34
CA PHE A 81 5.27 23.04 -13.72
C PHE A 81 5.75 23.10 -15.18
N VAL A 82 6.89 23.76 -15.38
CA VAL A 82 7.76 23.44 -16.51
C VAL A 82 8.53 22.18 -16.12
N GLU A 83 8.37 21.13 -16.92
CA GLU A 83 9.13 19.88 -16.79
C GLU A 83 10.63 20.13 -16.86
N ALA A 84 11.35 19.58 -15.88
CA ALA A 84 12.76 19.30 -16.00
C ALA A 84 12.98 17.81 -15.71
N GLU A 85 13.31 17.06 -16.76
CA GLU A 85 13.87 15.71 -16.71
C GLU A 85 15.24 15.71 -15.99
N PRO A 86 15.73 14.55 -15.52
CA PRO A 86 16.34 14.41 -14.21
C PRO A 86 17.84 14.71 -14.21
N ALA A 87 18.24 15.70 -13.42
CA ALA A 87 19.59 15.76 -12.88
C ALA A 87 19.52 15.25 -11.44
N GLY A 88 20.14 14.09 -11.21
CA GLY A 88 20.24 13.49 -9.89
C GLY A 88 20.92 14.44 -8.91
N GLU A 89 20.19 14.81 -7.87
CA GLU A 89 20.72 15.40 -6.65
C GLU A 89 20.14 14.58 -5.49
N PRO A 90 20.96 14.03 -4.57
CA PRO A 90 20.43 13.24 -3.46
C PRO A 90 19.59 14.16 -2.57
N ALA A 91 18.30 13.83 -2.44
CA ALA A 91 17.46 14.43 -1.41
C ALA A 91 18.15 14.22 -0.06
N ARG A 92 18.50 15.32 0.63
CA ARG A 92 19.06 15.29 1.98
C ARG A 92 18.10 14.51 2.88
N GLY A 93 18.47 13.27 3.21
CA GLY A 93 17.67 12.35 4.03
C GLY A 93 17.20 11.06 3.32
N SER A 94 17.43 10.90 2.01
CA SER A 94 17.15 9.63 1.32
C SER A 94 18.36 8.70 1.41
N VAL A 95 18.20 7.57 2.10
CA VAL A 95 19.18 6.48 2.12
C VAL A 95 19.29 5.89 0.71
N GLN A 96 20.50 5.83 0.16
CA GLN A 96 20.77 5.25 -1.14
C GLN A 96 20.76 3.73 -1.08
N TRP A 97 20.40 3.06 -2.16
CA TRP A 97 20.44 1.60 -2.26
C TRP A 97 21.48 1.20 -3.31
N SER A 98 22.35 0.26 -2.96
CA SER A 98 23.23 -0.38 -3.93
C SER A 98 22.42 -1.23 -4.93
N ALA A 99 22.99 -1.47 -6.11
CA ALA A 99 22.37 -2.32 -7.13
C ALA A 99 22.13 -3.75 -6.60
N GLU A 100 23.06 -4.31 -5.83
CA GLU A 100 22.94 -5.65 -5.26
C GLU A 100 21.86 -5.73 -4.17
N ALA A 101 21.70 -4.67 -3.37
CA ALA A 101 20.61 -4.60 -2.39
C ALA A 101 19.24 -4.49 -3.07
N LEU A 102 19.14 -3.77 -4.19
CA LEU A 102 17.92 -3.69 -4.99
C LEU A 102 17.56 -5.04 -5.61
N ASP A 103 18.55 -5.80 -6.09
CA ASP A 103 18.35 -7.16 -6.61
C ASP A 103 17.83 -8.13 -5.52
N ARG A 104 18.39 -8.06 -4.31
CA ARG A 104 17.87 -8.81 -3.15
C ARG A 104 16.42 -8.40 -2.82
N LEU A 105 16.12 -7.10 -2.88
CA LEU A 105 14.77 -6.59 -2.64
C LEU A 105 13.78 -7.01 -3.75
N ALA A 106 14.24 -7.21 -4.99
CA ALA A 106 13.40 -7.69 -6.10
C ALA A 106 12.92 -9.14 -5.87
N ARG A 107 13.73 -9.97 -5.21
CA ARG A 107 13.36 -11.35 -4.82
C ARG A 107 12.29 -11.41 -3.73
N VAL A 108 12.10 -10.33 -2.97
CA VAL A 108 11.03 -10.22 -1.99
C VAL A 108 9.68 -10.13 -2.73
N PRO A 109 8.66 -10.93 -2.36
CA PRO A 109 7.34 -10.84 -2.98
C PRO A 109 6.76 -9.42 -2.94
N ASN A 110 6.07 -9.02 -4.01
CA ASN A 110 5.61 -7.64 -4.22
C ASN A 110 4.82 -7.08 -3.03
N PHE A 111 3.96 -7.90 -2.38
CA PHE A 111 3.08 -7.47 -1.29
C PHE A 111 3.83 -7.11 0.01
N VAL A 112 5.01 -7.69 0.27
CA VAL A 112 5.85 -7.37 1.44
C VAL A 112 7.03 -6.46 1.10
N ARG A 113 7.39 -6.32 -0.18
CA ARG A 113 8.57 -5.54 -0.62
C ARG A 113 8.57 -4.10 -0.09
N GLY A 114 7.42 -3.42 -0.11
CA GLY A 114 7.29 -2.06 0.42
C GLY A 114 7.53 -1.95 1.92
N MET A 115 7.09 -2.95 2.69
CA MET A 115 7.33 -3.05 4.13
C MET A 115 8.81 -3.32 4.42
N VAL A 116 9.41 -4.29 3.73
CA VAL A 116 10.84 -4.64 3.87
C VAL A 116 11.74 -3.44 3.52
N LYS A 117 11.43 -2.72 2.43
CA LYS A 117 12.16 -1.51 2.04
C LYS A 117 12.15 -0.45 3.14
N ARG A 118 11.01 -0.29 3.83
CA ARG A 118 10.86 0.66 4.94
C ARG A 118 11.69 0.25 6.15
N ILE A 119 11.63 -1.01 6.56
CA ILE A 119 12.39 -1.54 7.70
C ILE A 119 13.90 -1.27 7.53
N TYR A 120 14.46 -1.56 6.36
CA TYR A 120 15.88 -1.30 6.10
C TYR A 120 16.21 0.20 5.99
N ALA A 121 15.31 1.01 5.41
CA ALA A 121 15.50 2.45 5.35
C ALA A 121 15.49 3.11 6.74
N ASP A 122 14.61 2.64 7.63
CA ASP A 122 14.53 3.11 9.02
C ASP A 122 15.76 2.68 9.81
N TYR A 123 16.16 1.41 9.71
CA TYR A 123 17.41 0.89 10.29
C TYR A 123 18.63 1.72 9.86
N ALA A 124 18.75 2.02 8.57
CA ALA A 124 19.86 2.81 8.04
C ALA A 124 19.83 4.25 8.55
N ARG A 125 18.65 4.88 8.63
CA ARG A 125 18.49 6.25 9.14
C ARG A 125 18.87 6.35 10.61
N GLU A 126 18.43 5.41 11.44
CA GLU A 126 18.75 5.37 12.87
C GLU A 126 20.24 5.24 13.14
N ARG A 127 20.97 4.56 12.26
CA ARG A 127 22.42 4.31 12.38
C ARG A 127 23.29 5.26 11.55
N GLY A 128 22.68 6.27 10.90
CA GLY A 128 23.41 7.22 10.05
C GLY A 128 24.06 6.59 8.81
N ILE A 129 23.54 5.47 8.33
CA ILE A 129 24.05 4.75 7.17
C ILE A 129 23.50 5.42 5.90
N ALA A 130 24.41 5.96 5.07
CA ALA A 130 24.05 6.67 3.84
C ALA A 130 23.62 5.73 2.68
N THR A 131 24.17 4.52 2.65
CA THR A 131 23.95 3.55 1.56
C THR A 131 23.65 2.16 2.11
N ILE A 132 22.52 1.57 1.70
CA ILE A 132 22.12 0.20 2.01
C ILE A 132 22.80 -0.75 1.01
N THR A 133 23.73 -1.55 1.54
CA THR A 133 24.43 -2.63 0.85
C THR A 133 23.92 -3.99 1.33
N PRO A 134 24.22 -5.08 0.61
CA PRO A 134 23.93 -6.45 1.07
C PRO A 134 24.36 -6.72 2.53
N GLU A 135 25.53 -6.23 2.91
CA GLU A 135 26.10 -6.40 4.25
C GLU A 135 25.30 -5.65 5.32
N VAL A 136 24.77 -4.46 4.97
CA VAL A 136 23.87 -3.70 5.85
C VAL A 136 22.55 -4.45 6.02
N MET A 137 22.03 -5.07 4.96
CA MET A 137 20.80 -5.87 5.04
C MET A 137 20.99 -7.12 5.92
N ASP A 138 22.14 -7.78 5.83
CA ASP A 138 22.46 -8.94 6.64
C ASP A 138 22.67 -8.55 8.11
N ARG A 139 23.40 -7.46 8.39
CA ARG A 139 23.55 -6.91 9.75
C ARG A 139 22.19 -6.52 10.35
N ALA A 140 21.32 -5.86 9.59
CA ALA A 140 20.00 -5.51 10.10
C ALA A 140 19.12 -6.73 10.35
N ARG A 141 19.27 -7.83 9.59
CA ARG A 141 18.56 -9.08 9.86
C ARG A 141 18.97 -9.65 11.22
N SER A 142 20.26 -9.67 11.54
CA SER A 142 20.75 -10.13 12.85
C SER A 142 20.34 -9.19 13.99
N ASP A 143 20.53 -7.87 13.83
CA ASP A 143 20.18 -6.87 14.85
C ASP A 143 18.69 -6.85 15.18
N LEU A 144 17.82 -7.08 14.18
CA LEU A 144 16.37 -7.09 14.32
C LEU A 144 15.81 -8.47 14.72
N GLY A 145 16.66 -9.49 14.89
CA GLY A 145 16.23 -10.85 15.25
C GLY A 145 15.40 -11.54 14.17
N LEU A 146 15.63 -11.20 12.89
CA LEU A 146 14.92 -11.76 11.73
C LEU A 146 15.64 -13.00 11.14
N GLU A 147 16.52 -13.63 11.92
CA GLU A 147 17.28 -14.80 11.51
C GLU A 147 16.39 -16.06 11.62
N GLY A 148 15.91 -16.56 10.48
CA GLY A 148 15.14 -17.81 10.40
C GLY A 148 13.68 -17.70 9.93
N MET A 149 13.24 -16.52 9.47
CA MET A 149 11.95 -16.31 8.80
C MET A 149 12.04 -16.36 7.27
#